data_AF-A0A0D6PD81-F1
#
_entry.id   AF-A0A0D6PD81-F1
#
_cell.length_a   1.000
_cell.length_b   1.000
_cell.length_c   1.000
_cell.angle_alpha   90.00
_cell.angle_beta   90.00
_cell.angle_gamma   90.00
#
_symmetry.space_group_name_H-M   'P 1'
#
loop_
_entity.id
_entity.type
_entity.pdbx_description
1 polymer ?
#
loop_
_entity_poly.entity_id
_entity_poly.type
_entity_poly.pdbx_seq_one_letter_code
_entity_poly.pdbx_strand_id
1 'polypeptide(L)'
;MKKNAVAGRRFANWAAFEAHLDQWTRDVADQRVHGTTGVAPAARFAKEAGALRPLGGRAPFGQLRDLVRKVQADCAIDLDANSYSVPWRLIGETVQVVVLGGRVIVRHAGQVVADHPVCEGRRQRIVDKAHLAGVAGAAGMVRLSGPLPVPPPDLLRPLAEYEAVAGGHW
;
A
#
# COMPACT_ATOMS: atom_id res chain seq x y z
N MET A 1 26.72 -16.13 33.64
CA MET A 1 25.57 -15.41 33.03
C MET A 1 26.08 -14.30 32.13
N LYS A 2 25.62 -14.23 30.87
CA LYS A 2 25.89 -13.05 30.02
C LYS A 2 25.09 -11.86 30.59
N LYS A 3 25.79 -10.84 31.11
CA LYS A 3 25.20 -9.57 31.58
C LYS A 3 24.68 -8.78 30.38
N ASN A 4 23.46 -9.07 29.92
CA ASN A 4 22.79 -8.29 28.87
C ASN A 4 21.79 -7.29 29.48
N ALA A 5 21.31 -6.34 28.67
CA ALA A 5 20.47 -5.24 29.14
C ALA A 5 19.13 -5.68 29.75
N VAL A 6 18.63 -6.86 29.36
CA VAL A 6 17.22 -7.27 29.56
C VAL A 6 17.07 -8.43 30.56
N ALA A 7 18.05 -9.33 30.66
CA ALA A 7 17.90 -10.55 31.44
C ALA A 7 17.58 -10.26 32.92
N GLY A 8 16.52 -10.92 33.41
CA GLY A 8 16.08 -10.82 34.80
C GLY A 8 15.35 -9.52 35.16
N ARG A 9 15.02 -8.66 34.19
CA ARG A 9 14.30 -7.40 34.43
C ARG A 9 12.85 -7.49 33.96
N ARG A 10 11.96 -6.79 34.67
CA ARG A 10 10.57 -6.53 34.26
C ARG A 10 10.36 -5.03 34.19
N PHE A 11 9.55 -4.59 33.22
CA PHE A 11 9.25 -3.19 32.97
C PHE A 11 7.75 -2.96 33.14
N ALA A 12 7.38 -1.77 33.62
CA ALA A 12 5.98 -1.42 33.87
C ALA A 12 5.19 -1.18 32.56
N ASN A 13 5.87 -0.66 31.54
CA ASN A 13 5.31 -0.38 30.22
C ASN A 13 6.43 -0.30 29.17
N TRP A 14 6.04 -0.08 27.92
CA TRP A 14 6.96 0.01 26.78
C TRP A 14 7.94 1.19 26.89
N ALA A 15 7.45 2.38 27.25
CA ALA A 15 8.29 3.57 27.39
C ALA A 15 9.39 3.39 28.46
N ALA A 16 9.08 2.72 29.57
CA ALA A 16 10.06 2.40 30.61
C ALA A 16 11.12 1.40 30.13
N PHE A 17 10.75 0.49 29.23
CA PHE A 17 11.69 -0.42 28.60
C PHE A 17 12.64 0.31 27.64
N GLU A 18 12.10 1.17 26.77
CA GLU A 18 12.90 2.00 25.85
C GLU A 18 13.88 2.90 26.61
N ALA A 19 13.40 3.62 27.63
CA ALA A 19 14.23 4.48 28.46
C ALA A 19 15.36 3.71 29.16
N HIS A 20 15.09 2.47 29.61
CA HIS A 20 16.11 1.60 30.20
C HIS A 20 17.16 1.16 29.17
N LEU A 21 16.76 0.81 27.95
CA LEU A 21 17.70 0.45 26.88
C LEU A 21 18.58 1.63 26.49
N ASP A 22 17.99 2.82 26.37
CA ASP A 22 18.72 4.06 26.09
C ASP A 22 19.77 4.35 27.16
N GLN A 23 19.38 4.23 28.43
CA GLN A 23 20.30 4.44 29.55
C GLN A 23 21.40 3.37 29.56
N TRP A 24 21.04 2.10 29.40
CA TRP A 24 22.02 1.01 29.39
C TRP A 24 23.01 1.14 28.23
N THR A 25 22.55 1.63 27.08
CA THR A 25 23.40 1.86 25.91
C THR A 25 24.46 2.92 26.23
N ARG A 26 24.02 4.09 26.71
CA ARG A 26 24.90 5.21 27.07
C ARG A 26 25.91 4.88 28.17
N ASP A 27 25.45 4.21 29.22
CA ASP A 27 26.25 4.04 30.44
C ASP A 27 27.09 2.77 30.44
N VAL A 28 26.62 1.71 29.77
CA VAL A 28 27.22 0.38 29.86
C VAL A 28 27.71 -0.10 28.50
N ALA A 29 26.85 -0.11 27.48
CA ALA A 29 27.20 -0.69 26.18
C ALA A 29 28.32 0.09 25.48
N ASP A 30 28.21 1.42 25.51
CA ASP A 30 29.11 2.34 24.83
C ASP A 30 30.42 2.57 25.57
N GLN A 31 30.40 2.42 26.90
CA GLN A 31 31.56 2.66 27.77
C GLN A 31 32.38 1.40 28.05
N ARG A 32 31.79 0.21 27.97
CA ARG A 32 32.53 -1.03 28.27
C ARG A 32 33.63 -1.27 27.24
N VAL A 33 34.78 -1.73 27.72
CA VAL A 33 35.86 -2.22 26.84
C VAL A 33 35.37 -3.48 26.14
N HIS A 34 35.29 -3.42 24.80
CA HIS A 34 34.75 -4.53 24.03
C HIS A 34 35.81 -5.63 23.87
N GLY A 35 35.42 -6.89 24.11
CA GLY A 35 36.36 -8.02 24.18
C GLY A 35 37.16 -8.28 22.92
N THR A 36 36.62 -7.96 21.74
CA THR A 36 37.32 -8.13 20.45
C THR A 36 38.23 -6.96 20.09
N THR A 37 37.85 -5.73 20.45
CA THR A 37 38.53 -4.52 19.96
C THR A 37 39.41 -3.88 21.02
N GLY A 38 39.29 -4.28 22.29
CA GLY A 38 40.06 -3.73 23.40
C GLY A 38 39.80 -2.26 23.71
N VAL A 39 38.80 -1.65 23.07
CA VAL A 39 38.47 -0.22 23.18
C VAL A 39 36.97 -0.08 23.41
N ALA A 40 36.57 0.96 24.14
CA ALA A 40 35.17 1.33 24.31
C ALA A 40 34.54 1.73 22.95
N PRO A 41 33.35 1.22 22.59
CA PRO A 41 32.67 1.55 21.34
C PRO A 41 32.52 3.06 21.10
N ALA A 42 32.13 3.85 22.12
CA ALA A 42 31.98 5.29 21.97
C ALA A 42 33.31 5.99 21.63
N ALA A 43 34.40 5.61 22.31
CA ALA A 43 35.72 6.19 22.06
C ALA A 43 36.23 5.84 20.66
N ARG A 44 35.93 4.63 20.18
CA ARG A 44 36.29 4.21 18.82
C ARG A 44 35.45 4.95 17.77
N PHE A 45 34.14 5.03 17.97
CA PHE A 45 33.23 5.74 17.08
C PHE A 45 33.61 7.22 16.94
N ALA A 46 33.95 7.89 18.05
CA ALA A 46 34.39 9.29 18.01
C ALA A 46 35.62 9.53 17.11
N LYS A 47 36.53 8.55 17.01
CA LYS A 47 37.69 8.61 16.10
C LYS A 47 37.31 8.35 14.64
N GLU A 48 36.35 7.45 14.40
CA GLU A 48 35.94 7.04 13.06
C GLU A 48 34.91 7.99 12.45
N ALA A 49 34.12 8.70 13.26
CA ALA A 49 32.97 9.50 12.83
C ALA A 49 33.30 10.52 11.72
N GLY A 50 34.46 11.18 11.80
CA GLY A 50 34.90 12.14 10.78
C GLY A 50 35.26 11.52 9.42
N ALA A 51 35.55 10.22 9.39
CA ALA A 51 35.84 9.47 8.17
C ALA A 51 34.59 8.80 7.56
N LEU A 52 33.46 8.77 8.27
CA LEU A 52 32.23 8.17 7.79
C LEU A 52 31.54 9.09 6.77
N ARG A 53 31.01 8.50 5.69
CA ARG A 53 30.20 9.25 4.72
C ARG A 53 28.84 9.58 5.32
N PRO A 54 28.39 10.85 5.26
CA PRO A 54 27.05 11.20 5.70
C PRO A 54 25.99 10.51 4.83
N LEU A 55 24.84 10.18 5.44
CA LEU A 55 23.72 9.56 4.73
C LEU A 55 23.09 10.49 3.67
N GLY A 56 23.37 11.80 3.72
CA GLY A 56 23.12 12.73 2.61
C GLY A 56 21.65 12.87 2.22
N GLY A 57 20.73 12.92 3.19
CA GLY A 57 19.30 13.03 2.92
C GLY A 57 18.68 11.81 2.23
N ARG A 58 19.43 10.71 2.06
CA ARG A 58 18.86 9.44 1.64
C ARG A 58 17.78 9.07 2.65
N ALA A 59 16.59 8.79 2.14
CA ALA A 59 15.52 8.27 2.96
C ALA A 59 16.08 7.10 3.79
N PRO A 60 15.75 7.01 5.09
CA PRO A 60 16.10 5.84 5.88
C PRO A 60 15.73 4.57 5.10
N PHE A 61 16.40 3.45 5.37
CA PHE A 61 15.91 2.16 4.92
C PHE A 61 14.48 2.01 5.45
N GLY A 62 13.51 2.39 4.61
CA GLY A 62 12.11 2.37 4.97
C GLY A 62 11.70 0.93 5.13
N GLN A 63 10.68 0.69 5.95
CA GLN A 63 10.05 -0.61 6.02
C GLN A 63 9.56 -0.98 4.62
N LEU A 64 10.33 -1.81 3.92
CA LEU A 64 9.95 -2.40 2.65
C LEU A 64 8.75 -3.30 2.95
N ARG A 65 7.57 -2.90 2.46
CA ARG A 65 6.41 -3.76 2.51
C ARG A 65 6.20 -4.30 1.11
N ASP A 66 6.27 -5.62 0.99
CA ASP A 66 5.97 -6.35 -0.23
C ASP A 66 4.62 -7.04 -0.04
N LEU A 67 3.63 -6.64 -0.84
CA LEU A 67 2.25 -7.11 -0.72
C LEU A 67 1.76 -7.62 -2.07
N VAL A 68 0.77 -8.49 -2.03
CA VAL A 68 0.03 -8.93 -3.20
C VAL A 68 -1.40 -8.38 -3.12
N ARG A 69 -1.85 -7.75 -4.20
CA ARG A 69 -3.18 -7.14 -4.30
C ARG A 69 -3.85 -7.51 -5.62
N LYS A 70 -5.17 -7.72 -5.57
CA LYS A 70 -5.99 -7.91 -6.76
C LYS A 70 -6.46 -6.56 -7.27
N VAL A 71 -6.37 -6.34 -8.57
CA VAL A 71 -6.90 -5.14 -9.21
C VAL A 71 -8.42 -5.24 -9.30
N GLN A 72 -9.10 -4.22 -8.79
CA GLN A 72 -10.55 -4.12 -8.78
C GLN A 72 -11.11 -3.65 -10.13
N ALA A 73 -12.43 -3.78 -10.31
CA ALA A 73 -13.13 -3.40 -11.54
C ALA A 73 -13.04 -1.91 -11.87
N ASP A 74 -12.71 -1.07 -10.89
CA ASP A 74 -12.55 0.37 -11.03
C ASP A 74 -11.10 0.78 -11.37
N CYS A 75 -10.29 -0.17 -11.84
CA CYS A 75 -8.88 0.01 -12.22
C CYS A 75 -8.01 0.46 -11.04
N ALA A 76 -8.26 -0.01 -9.82
CA ALA A 76 -7.48 0.37 -8.65
C ALA A 76 -7.13 -0.83 -7.74
N ILE A 77 -6.16 -0.62 -6.87
CA ILE A 77 -5.82 -1.49 -5.74
C ILE A 77 -6.07 -0.75 -4.43
N ASP A 78 -6.50 -1.48 -3.40
CA ASP A 78 -6.65 -0.92 -2.05
C ASP A 78 -5.42 -1.21 -1.20
N LEU A 79 -4.90 -0.16 -0.57
CA LEU A 79 -3.73 -0.18 0.30
C LEU A 79 -3.88 0.85 1.42
N ASP A 80 -3.75 0.43 2.67
CA ASP A 80 -3.83 1.29 3.86
C ASP A 80 -5.07 2.21 3.89
N ALA A 81 -6.24 1.66 3.48
CA ALA A 81 -7.52 2.36 3.36
C ALA A 81 -7.57 3.48 2.29
N ASN A 82 -6.62 3.49 1.36
CA ASN A 82 -6.61 4.33 0.17
C ASN A 82 -6.63 3.47 -1.09
N SER A 83 -7.12 4.03 -2.19
CA SER A 83 -7.21 3.34 -3.49
C SER A 83 -6.26 3.97 -4.49
N TYR A 84 -5.41 3.16 -5.11
CA TYR A 84 -4.40 3.59 -6.07
C TYR A 84 -4.71 3.02 -7.45
N SER A 85 -4.84 3.89 -8.46
CA SER A 85 -5.10 3.47 -9.82
C SER A 85 -3.97 2.61 -10.41
N VAL A 86 -4.34 1.69 -11.29
CA VAL A 86 -3.43 0.87 -12.09
C VAL A 86 -3.99 0.76 -13.51
N PRO A 87 -3.16 0.43 -14.52
CA PRO A 87 -3.63 0.31 -15.90
C PRO A 87 -4.86 -0.60 -16.04
N TRP A 88 -5.90 -0.12 -16.73
CA TRP A 88 -7.18 -0.83 -16.90
C TRP A 88 -7.05 -2.25 -17.46
N ARG A 89 -5.98 -2.52 -18.21
CA ARG A 89 -5.68 -3.85 -18.79
C ARG A 89 -5.43 -4.92 -17.74
N LEU A 90 -5.17 -4.52 -16.49
CA LEU A 90 -4.86 -5.40 -15.38
C LEU A 90 -6.08 -5.66 -14.48
N ILE A 91 -7.28 -5.22 -14.84
CA ILE A 91 -8.49 -5.50 -14.04
C ILE A 91 -8.64 -7.01 -13.82
N GLY A 92 -8.83 -7.40 -12.56
CA GLY A 92 -8.97 -8.81 -12.17
C GLY A 92 -7.65 -9.54 -11.96
N GLU A 93 -6.53 -8.99 -12.45
CA GLU A 93 -5.20 -9.57 -12.27
C GLU A 93 -4.66 -9.34 -10.85
N THR A 94 -3.66 -10.15 -10.49
CA THR A 94 -2.95 -10.05 -9.23
C THR A 94 -1.60 -9.35 -9.44
N VAL A 95 -1.35 -8.29 -8.69
CA VAL A 95 -0.15 -7.45 -8.80
C VAL A 95 0.65 -7.46 -7.50
N GLN A 96 1.95 -7.31 -7.64
CA GLN A 96 2.87 -7.09 -6.52
C GLN A 96 2.94 -5.60 -6.20
N VAL A 97 2.88 -5.24 -4.92
CA VAL A 97 2.85 -3.86 -4.45
C VAL A 97 3.99 -3.69 -3.46
N VAL A 98 4.94 -2.82 -3.82
CA VAL A 98 6.10 -2.51 -3.01
C VAL A 98 5.95 -1.11 -2.46
N VAL A 99 5.90 -1.00 -1.13
CA VAL A 99 5.90 0.30 -0.44
C VAL A 99 7.30 0.58 0.07
N LEU A 100 7.93 1.62 -0.46
CA LEU A 100 9.29 2.01 -0.09
C LEU A 100 9.49 3.51 -0.29
N GLY A 101 10.16 4.17 0.67
CA GLY A 101 10.57 5.57 0.53
C GLY A 101 9.42 6.55 0.27
N GLY A 102 8.24 6.29 0.84
CA GLY A 102 7.05 7.11 0.62
C GLY A 102 6.41 6.92 -0.75
N ARG A 103 6.73 5.85 -1.48
CA ARG A 103 6.11 5.50 -2.77
C ARG A 103 5.43 4.13 -2.71
N VAL A 104 4.36 3.99 -3.48
CA VAL A 104 3.62 2.75 -3.75
C VAL A 104 3.92 2.34 -5.19
N ILE A 105 4.77 1.34 -5.34
CA ILE A 105 5.22 0.84 -6.65
C ILE A 105 4.43 -0.44 -6.93
N VAL A 106 3.65 -0.44 -8.00
CA VAL A 106 2.89 -1.62 -8.43
C VAL A 106 3.64 -2.30 -9.57
N ARG A 107 3.80 -3.62 -9.46
CA ARG A 107 4.48 -4.47 -10.44
C ARG A 107 3.58 -5.60 -10.92
N HIS A 108 3.67 -5.89 -12.20
CA HIS A 108 3.03 -7.04 -12.84
C HIS A 108 4.05 -7.73 -13.74
N ALA A 109 4.20 -9.05 -13.62
CA ALA A 109 5.19 -9.84 -14.38
C ALA A 109 6.62 -9.24 -14.35
N GLY A 110 7.04 -8.71 -13.19
CA GLY A 110 8.36 -8.10 -12.99
C GLY A 110 8.54 -6.68 -13.51
N GLN A 111 7.55 -6.11 -14.21
CA GLN A 111 7.58 -4.74 -14.73
C GLN A 111 6.82 -3.79 -13.82
N VAL A 112 7.32 -2.55 -13.66
CA VAL A 112 6.60 -1.50 -12.94
C VAL A 112 5.46 -0.98 -13.83
N VAL A 113 4.23 -1.08 -13.34
CA VAL A 113 3.02 -0.70 -14.06
C VAL A 113 2.33 0.53 -13.48
N ALA A 114 2.62 0.87 -12.23
CA ALA A 114 2.19 2.13 -11.60
C ALA A 114 3.18 2.55 -10.52
N ASP A 115 3.32 3.84 -10.30
CA ASP A 115 4.14 4.43 -9.24
C ASP A 115 3.43 5.67 -8.68
N HIS A 116 3.01 5.57 -7.41
CA HIS A 116 2.26 6.63 -6.73
C HIS A 116 2.99 7.10 -5.46
N PRO A 117 2.83 8.37 -5.05
CA PRO A 117 3.20 8.78 -3.70
C PRO A 117 2.28 8.11 -2.67
N VAL A 118 2.81 7.72 -1.51
CA VAL A 118 2.01 7.26 -0.37
C VAL A 118 1.13 8.40 0.11
N CYS A 119 -0.16 8.14 0.28
CA CYS A 119 -1.10 9.09 0.87
C CYS A 119 -1.26 8.82 2.37
N GLU A 120 -1.00 9.84 3.20
CA GLU A 120 -1.16 9.77 4.66
C GLU A 120 -2.62 9.85 5.13
N GLY A 121 -3.52 10.32 4.26
CA GLY A 121 -4.96 10.36 4.51
C GLY A 121 -5.61 8.98 4.52
N ARG A 122 -6.92 8.95 4.73
CA ARG A 122 -7.75 7.74 4.58
C ARG A 122 -8.85 7.98 3.56
N ARG A 123 -9.29 6.91 2.90
CA ARG A 123 -10.36 6.92 1.88
C ARG A 123 -10.06 7.88 0.73
N GLN A 124 -8.78 8.07 0.42
CA GLN A 124 -8.35 8.87 -0.71
C GLN A 124 -8.22 7.99 -1.96
N ARG A 125 -8.51 8.58 -3.12
CA ARG A 125 -8.36 7.92 -4.42
C ARG A 125 -7.28 8.62 -5.22
N ILE A 126 -6.16 7.92 -5.45
CA ILE A 126 -4.99 8.43 -6.17
C ILE A 126 -5.06 7.90 -7.59
N VAL A 127 -5.33 8.78 -8.54
CA VAL A 127 -5.58 8.42 -9.95
C VAL A 127 -4.55 9.04 -10.86
N ASP A 128 -3.86 8.20 -11.63
CA ASP A 128 -3.16 8.61 -12.84
C ASP A 128 -4.08 8.40 -14.03
N LYS A 129 -4.34 9.48 -14.78
CA LYS A 129 -5.20 9.44 -15.97
C LYS A 129 -4.64 8.54 -17.07
N ALA A 130 -3.33 8.37 -17.15
CA ALA A 130 -2.69 7.49 -18.13
C ALA A 130 -3.14 6.03 -17.96
N HIS A 131 -3.47 5.61 -16.74
CA HIS A 131 -3.98 4.26 -16.48
C HIS A 131 -5.35 3.97 -17.10
N LEU A 132 -6.11 5.01 -17.42
CA LEU A 132 -7.43 4.91 -18.05
C LEU A 132 -7.37 5.17 -19.56
N ALA A 133 -6.19 5.43 -20.13
CA ALA A 133 -6.05 5.73 -21.55
C ALA A 133 -6.55 4.57 -22.42
N GLY A 134 -7.52 4.85 -23.29
CA GLY A 134 -8.17 3.86 -24.16
C GLY A 134 -9.47 3.26 -23.60
N VAL A 135 -9.83 3.55 -22.35
CA VAL A 135 -11.17 3.26 -21.82
C VAL A 135 -12.17 4.30 -22.32
N ALA A 136 -13.34 3.86 -22.79
CA ALA A 136 -14.41 4.77 -23.19
C ALA A 136 -14.79 5.70 -22.03
N GLY A 137 -14.78 7.01 -22.26
CA GLY A 137 -15.04 8.03 -21.22
C GLY A 137 -13.80 8.52 -20.46
N ALA A 138 -12.61 7.98 -20.72
CA ALA A 138 -11.37 8.40 -20.04
C ALA A 138 -10.96 9.86 -20.32
N ALA A 139 -11.38 10.41 -21.46
CA ALA A 139 -11.07 11.78 -21.87
C ALA A 139 -12.15 12.82 -21.46
N GLY A 140 -13.22 12.41 -20.79
CA GLY A 140 -14.38 13.26 -20.48
C GLY A 140 -15.71 12.57 -20.77
N MET A 141 -16.81 13.27 -20.46
CA MET A 141 -18.21 12.78 -20.46
C MET A 141 -18.40 11.60 -21.42
N VAL A 142 -18.82 10.47 -20.87
CA VAL A 142 -19.53 9.45 -21.64
C VAL A 142 -20.66 10.21 -22.30
N ARG A 143 -20.54 10.50 -23.61
CA ARG A 143 -21.72 10.88 -24.35
C ARG A 143 -22.62 9.68 -24.22
N LEU A 144 -23.68 9.80 -23.42
CA LEU A 144 -24.85 9.00 -23.63
C LEU A 144 -25.20 9.28 -25.10
N SER A 145 -24.78 8.40 -26.00
CA SER A 145 -25.48 8.26 -27.27
C SER A 145 -26.95 8.22 -26.87
N GLY A 146 -27.73 9.15 -27.43
CA GLY A 146 -29.16 9.26 -27.13
C GLY A 146 -29.82 7.89 -27.17
N PRO A 147 -30.96 7.72 -26.48
CA PRO A 147 -31.59 6.42 -26.26
C PRO A 147 -31.50 5.57 -27.53
N LEU A 148 -30.85 4.41 -27.42
CA LEU A 148 -30.81 3.43 -28.50
C LEU A 148 -32.27 3.24 -28.96
N PRO A 149 -32.56 3.32 -30.27
CA PRO A 149 -33.92 3.10 -30.75
C PRO A 149 -34.38 1.73 -30.25
N VAL A 150 -35.28 1.75 -29.27
CA VAL A 150 -35.87 0.53 -28.74
C VAL A 150 -36.83 0.07 -29.84
N PRO A 151 -36.60 -1.09 -30.49
CA PRO A 151 -37.58 -1.60 -31.43
C PRO A 151 -38.92 -1.77 -30.70
N PRO A 152 -40.05 -1.47 -31.35
CA PRO A 152 -41.35 -1.73 -30.75
C PRO A 152 -41.41 -3.21 -30.34
N PRO A 153 -41.98 -3.53 -29.16
CA PRO A 153 -42.02 -4.91 -28.70
C PRO A 153 -42.76 -5.79 -29.70
N ASP A 154 -42.06 -6.76 -30.29
CA ASP A 154 -42.59 -7.70 -31.29
C ASP A 154 -43.69 -8.63 -30.74
N LEU A 155 -43.89 -8.65 -29.42
CA LEU A 155 -44.88 -9.48 -28.74
C LEU A 155 -45.96 -8.61 -28.08
N LEU A 156 -46.72 -7.88 -28.89
CA LEU A 156 -48.03 -7.35 -28.46
C LEU A 156 -49.06 -8.48 -28.53
N ARG A 157 -48.95 -9.49 -27.67
CA ARG A 157 -50.04 -10.46 -27.50
C ARG A 157 -51.18 -9.80 -26.72
N PRO A 158 -52.40 -9.75 -27.26
CA PRO A 158 -53.55 -9.23 -26.54
C PRO A 158 -53.74 -9.95 -25.19
N LEU A 159 -54.04 -9.20 -24.14
CA LEU A 159 -54.23 -9.73 -22.78
C LEU A 159 -55.29 -10.85 -22.73
N ALA A 160 -56.28 -10.81 -23.62
CA ALA A 160 -57.33 -11.82 -23.79
C ALA A 160 -56.78 -13.23 -24.04
N GLU A 161 -55.60 -13.37 -24.66
CA GLU A 161 -54.96 -14.68 -24.85
C GLU A 161 -54.49 -15.29 -23.53
N TYR A 162 -54.06 -14.47 -22.57
CA TYR A 162 -53.70 -14.94 -21.23
C TYR A 162 -54.93 -15.27 -20.39
N GLU A 163 -56.01 -14.48 -20.51
CA GLU A 163 -57.26 -14.74 -19.80
C GLU A 163 -57.88 -16.10 -20.20
N ALA A 164 -57.82 -16.45 -21.48
CA ALA A 164 -58.31 -17.73 -21.99
C ALA A 164 -57.53 -18.95 -21.45
N VAL A 165 -56.25 -18.78 -21.09
CA VAL A 165 -55.41 -19.87 -20.55
C VAL A 165 -55.45 -19.91 -19.02
N ALA A 166 -55.52 -18.76 -18.37
CA ALA A 166 -55.48 -18.66 -16.91
C ALA A 166 -56.85 -18.82 -16.23
N GLY A 167 -57.96 -18.81 -16.99
CA GLY A 167 -59.31 -19.09 -16.47
C GLY A 167 -59.77 -18.14 -15.35
N GLY A 168 -59.17 -16.94 -15.26
CA GLY A 168 -59.45 -15.98 -14.20
C GLY A 168 -60.51 -14.98 -14.62
N HIS A 169 -61.77 -15.25 -14.27
CA HIS A 169 -62.77 -14.19 -14.10
C HIS A 169 -62.82 -13.84 -12.60
N TRP A 170 -62.67 -12.56 -12.27
CA TRP A 170 -62.94 -12.03 -10.93
C TRP A 170 -64.43 -12.11 -10.59
#